data_AF-A0A9N9H8Z3-F1
#
_entry.id   AF-A0A9N9H8Z3-F1
#
_cell.length_a   1.000
_cell.length_b   1.000
_cell.length_c   1.000
_cell.angle_alpha   90.00
_cell.angle_beta   90.00
_cell.angle_gamma   90.00
#
_symmetry.space_group_name_H-M   'P 1'
#
loop_
_entity.id
_entity.type
_entity.pdbx_description
1 polymer ?
#
loop_
_entity_poly.entity_id
_entity_poly.type
_entity_poly.pdbx_seq_one_letter_code
_entity_poly.pdbx_strand_id
1 'polypeptide(L)'
;DGKFQTKCIQIAEKFLNEKPIIEYRPPFLKGLEFDAFFQKYQIALEVQGSQHRLHNTGWYKDIKKLEGVVNRDRLKRCICQDNGIFLLE
;
A
#
# COMPACT_ATOMS: atom_id res chain seq x y z
N ASP A 1 4.38 -10.40 -10.07
CA ASP A 1 4.00 -9.37 -9.08
C ASP A 1 5.18 -9.00 -8.15
N GLY A 2 5.75 -9.91 -7.35
CA GLY A 2 6.87 -9.56 -6.44
C GLY A 2 8.12 -8.92 -7.09
N LYS A 3 8.56 -9.38 -8.27
CA LYS A 3 9.70 -8.75 -8.98
C LYS A 3 9.45 -7.28 -9.40
N PHE A 4 8.18 -6.90 -9.59
CA PHE A 4 7.81 -5.52 -9.94
C PHE A 4 7.79 -4.64 -8.69
N GLN A 5 7.19 -5.13 -7.60
CA GLN A 5 7.22 -4.47 -6.30
C GLN A 5 8.64 -4.16 -5.84
N THR A 6 9.55 -5.14 -5.90
CA THR A 6 10.96 -4.92 -5.54
C THR A 6 11.60 -3.82 -6.38
N LYS A 7 11.29 -3.72 -7.68
CA LYS A 7 11.82 -2.65 -8.54
C LYS A 7 11.27 -1.28 -8.17
N CYS A 8 9.97 -1.18 -7.90
CA CYS A 8 9.36 0.08 -7.44
C CYS A 8 10.00 0.57 -6.13
N ILE A 9 10.17 -0.33 -5.17
CA ILE A 9 10.82 -0.03 -3.89
C ILE A 9 12.27 0.44 -4.10
N GLN A 10 13.05 -0.24 -4.94
CA GLN A 10 14.42 0.15 -5.26
C GLN A 10 14.52 1.53 -5.94
N ILE A 11 13.56 1.87 -6.80
CA ILE A 11 13.50 3.19 -7.44
C ILE A 11 13.18 4.26 -6.38
N ALA A 12 12.20 4.01 -5.52
CA ALA A 12 11.84 4.93 -4.44
C ALA A 12 12.98 5.13 -3.43
N GLU A 13 13.69 4.06 -3.06
CA GLU A 13 14.89 4.12 -2.21
C GLU A 13 15.96 5.04 -2.79
N LYS A 14 16.25 4.92 -4.10
CA LYS A 14 17.22 5.78 -4.78
C LYS A 14 16.75 7.22 -4.88
N PHE A 15 15.47 7.44 -5.16
CA PHE A 15 14.91 8.79 -5.33
C PHE A 15 14.84 9.55 -4.00
N LEU A 16 14.43 8.89 -2.93
CA LEU A 16 14.30 9.46 -1.59
C LEU A 16 15.64 9.48 -0.83
N ASN A 17 16.63 8.73 -1.31
CA ASN A 17 17.92 8.50 -0.67
C ASN A 17 17.75 8.05 0.79
N GLU A 18 16.85 7.08 0.99
CA GLU A 18 16.48 6.53 2.29
C GLU A 18 16.16 5.04 2.12
N LYS A 19 16.68 4.20 3.02
CA LYS A 19 16.29 2.79 3.08
C LYS A 19 14.90 2.67 3.71
N PRO A 20 13.92 2.07 3.03
CA PRO A 20 12.60 1.88 3.61
C PRO A 20 12.59 0.72 4.62
N ILE A 21 11.60 0.74 5.50
CA ILE A 21 11.15 -0.44 6.23
C ILE A 21 10.24 -1.23 5.29
N ILE A 22 10.64 -2.46 4.93
CA ILE A 22 9.87 -3.35 4.05
C ILE A 22 8.81 -4.09 4.87
N GLU A 23 7.64 -4.35 4.28
CA GLU A 23 6.54 -5.10 4.91
C GLU A 23 6.19 -4.51 6.30
N TYR A 24 6.01 -3.19 6.33
CA TYR A 24 5.85 -2.44 7.58
C TYR A 24 4.45 -2.62 8.16
N ARG A 25 4.36 -3.23 9.35
CA ARG A 25 3.12 -3.50 10.10
C ARG A 25 3.08 -2.79 11.45
N PRO A 26 2.96 -1.45 11.49
CA PRO A 26 2.85 -0.73 12.75
C PRO A 26 1.52 -1.00 13.47
N PRO A 27 1.48 -0.93 14.81
CA PRO A 27 0.25 -1.11 15.58
C PRO A 27 -0.90 -0.18 15.15
N PHE A 28 -0.60 1.06 14.73
CA PHE A 28 -1.61 2.02 14.30
C PHE A 28 -2.30 1.63 12.98
N LEU A 29 -1.71 0.74 12.18
CA LEU A 29 -2.32 0.20 10.96
C LEU A 29 -3.38 -0.87 11.23
N LYS A 30 -3.68 -1.19 12.50
CA LYS A 30 -4.76 -2.11 12.88
C LYS A 30 -4.70 -3.48 12.18
N GLY A 31 -3.48 -4.02 12.05
CA GLY A 31 -3.22 -5.31 11.40
C GLY A 31 -3.06 -5.23 9.88
N LEU A 32 -3.04 -4.02 9.30
CA LEU A 32 -2.67 -3.78 7.90
C LEU A 32 -1.14 -3.63 7.76
N GLU A 33 -0.66 -3.67 6.52
CA GLU A 33 0.75 -3.62 6.14
C GLU A 33 0.96 -2.60 5.02
N PHE A 34 2.10 -1.92 5.02
CA PHE A 34 2.67 -1.24 3.84
C PHE A 34 3.78 -2.07 3.20
N ASP A 35 3.88 -2.05 1.86
CA ASP A 35 4.96 -2.74 1.16
C ASP A 35 6.33 -2.14 1.53
N ALA A 36 6.40 -0.82 1.62
CA ALA A 36 7.57 -0.08 2.06
C ALA A 36 7.18 1.21 2.78
N PHE A 37 7.95 1.59 3.80
CA PHE A 37 7.75 2.83 4.54
C PHE A 37 9.06 3.62 4.70
N PHE A 38 9.02 4.88 4.30
CA PHE A 38 10.13 5.84 4.35
C PHE A 38 9.87 6.80 5.52
N GLN A 39 10.49 6.49 6.67
CA GLN A 39 10.19 7.14 7.94
C GLN A 39 10.53 8.63 7.92
N LYS A 40 11.64 9.03 7.30
CA LYS A 40 12.07 10.43 7.27
C LYS A 40 11.04 11.33 6.57
N TYR A 41 10.48 10.84 5.47
CA TYR A 41 9.51 11.61 4.68
C TYR A 41 8.05 11.32 5.05
N GLN A 42 7.81 10.39 5.98
CA GLN A 42 6.47 9.89 6.29
C GLN A 42 5.72 9.40 5.03
N ILE A 43 6.43 8.68 4.15
CA ILE A 43 5.85 8.14 2.91
C ILE A 43 5.62 6.64 3.07
N ALA A 44 4.38 6.20 2.85
CA ALA A 44 4.04 4.80 2.68
C ALA A 44 3.92 4.49 1.18
N LEU A 45 4.52 3.40 0.73
CA LEU A 45 4.45 2.92 -0.65
C LEU A 45 3.69 1.59 -0.68
N GLU A 46 2.68 1.51 -1.55
CA GLU A 46 1.87 0.34 -1.86
C GLU A 46 1.94 0.06 -3.36
N VAL A 47 2.38 -1.12 -3.77
CA VAL A 47 2.48 -1.48 -5.18
C VAL A 47 1.24 -2.27 -5.57
N GLN A 48 0.38 -1.64 -6.36
CA GLN A 48 -0.89 -2.21 -6.78
C GLN A 48 -0.69 -3.47 -7.64
N GLY A 49 -1.21 -4.59 -7.16
CA GLY A 49 -1.15 -5.88 -7.84
C GLY A 49 -2.19 -6.03 -8.95
N SER A 50 -2.23 -7.23 -9.54
CA SER A 50 -3.24 -7.63 -10.53
C SER A 50 -4.68 -7.58 -9.99
N GLN A 51 -4.86 -7.67 -8.67
CA GLN A 51 -6.17 -7.63 -8.01
C GLN A 51 -6.86 -6.26 -8.17
N HIS A 52 -6.14 -5.15 -7.96
CA HIS A 52 -6.67 -3.80 -8.22
C HIS A 52 -7.01 -3.53 -9.68
N ARG A 53 -6.27 -4.13 -10.63
CA ARG A 53 -6.62 -4.05 -12.06
C ARG A 53 -7.95 -4.73 -12.39
N LEU A 54 -8.33 -5.76 -11.64
CA LEU A 54 -9.56 -6.52 -11.85
C LEU A 54 -10.78 -5.91 -11.15
N HIS A 55 -10.61 -4.86 -10.33
CA HIS A 55 -11.72 -4.15 -9.69
C HIS A 55 -12.65 -3.48 -10.72
N ASN A 56 -12.11 -3.02 -11.85
CA ASN A 56 -12.86 -2.29 -12.88
C ASN A 56 -13.43 -3.18 -13.99
N THR A 57 -13.19 -4.50 -13.95
CA THR A 57 -13.54 -5.41 -15.05
C THR A 57 -14.72 -6.34 -14.73
N GLY A 58 -15.35 -6.22 -13.56
CA GLY A 58 -16.48 -7.06 -13.17
C GLY A 58 -16.13 -8.54 -12.91
N TRP A 59 -14.83 -8.85 -12.76
CA TRP A 59 -14.33 -10.21 -12.57
C TRP A 59 -14.60 -10.80 -11.18
N TYR A 60 -15.00 -9.97 -10.21
CA TYR A 60 -15.41 -10.44 -8.91
C TYR A 60 -16.79 -11.09 -9.00
N LYS A 61 -16.81 -12.43 -9.01
CA LYS A 61 -18.05 -13.22 -8.83
C LYS A 61 -18.66 -13.05 -7.43
N ASP A 62 -17.92 -12.48 -6.49
CA ASP A 62 -18.29 -12.34 -5.08
C ASP A 62 -18.15 -10.87 -4.63
N ILE A 63 -19.30 -10.21 -4.50
CA ILE A 63 -19.43 -8.79 -4.12
C ILE A 63 -18.84 -8.53 -2.73
N LYS A 64 -18.94 -9.48 -1.79
CA LYS A 64 -18.43 -9.30 -0.42
C LYS A 64 -16.91 -9.20 -0.39
N LYS A 65 -16.22 -9.93 -1.27
CA LYS A 65 -14.76 -9.81 -1.42
C LYS A 65 -14.36 -8.45 -1.97
N LEU A 66 -15.12 -7.92 -2.93
CA LEU A 66 -14.86 -6.59 -3.49
C LEU A 66 -15.05 -5.50 -2.42
N GLU A 67 -16.17 -5.54 -1.68
CA GLU A 67 -16.42 -4.61 -0.57
C GLU A 67 -15.34 -4.69 0.51
N GLY A 68 -14.87 -5.89 0.84
CA GLY A 68 -13.78 -6.09 1.79
C GLY A 68 -12.47 -5.42 1.35
N VAL A 69 -12.11 -5.52 0.07
CA VAL A 69 -10.91 -4.85 -0.47
C VAL A 69 -11.08 -3.33 -0.46
N VAL A 70 -12.22 -2.82 -0.94
CA VAL A 70 -12.50 -1.38 -0.97
C VAL A 70 -12.48 -0.77 0.44
N ASN A 71 -13.10 -1.44 1.41
CA ASN A 71 -13.12 -0.98 2.80
C ASN A 71 -11.71 -0.99 3.40
N ARG A 72 -10.89 -1.98 3.08
CA ARG A 72 -9.51 -2.07 3.55
C ARG A 72 -8.64 -0.94 2.98
N ASP A 73 -8.76 -0.65 1.70
CA ASP A 73 -8.02 0.45 1.05
C ASP A 73 -8.47 1.81 1.59
N ARG A 74 -9.78 2.00 1.79
CA ARG A 74 -10.33 3.19 2.43
C ARG A 74 -9.79 3.36 3.85
N LEU A 75 -9.74 2.29 4.63
CA LEU A 75 -9.21 2.31 5.99
C LEU A 75 -7.72 2.69 6.01
N LYS A 76 -6.90 2.15 5.09
CA LYS A 76 -5.49 2.55 4.95
C LYS A 76 -5.37 4.05 4.68
N ARG A 77 -6.13 4.58 3.71
CA ARG A 77 -6.11 6.01 3.38
C ARG A 77 -6.48 6.89 4.58
N CYS A 78 -7.54 6.54 5.31
CA CYS A 78 -7.94 7.28 6.51
C CYS A 78 -6.83 7.25 7.58
N ILE A 79 -6.27 6.07 7.88
CA ILE A 79 -5.18 5.94 8.85
C ILE A 79 -3.97 6.78 8.43
N CYS A 80 -3.59 6.75 7.14
CA CYS A 80 -2.48 7.57 6.64
C CYS A 80 -2.75 9.06 6.84
N GLN A 81 -3.93 9.53 6.46
CA GLN A 81 -4.33 10.93 6.64
C GLN A 81 -4.29 11.37 8.10
N ASP A 82 -4.84 10.55 9.01
CA ASP A 82 -4.87 10.84 10.44
C ASP A 82 -3.47 10.88 11.07
N ASN A 83 -2.50 10.17 10.50
CA ASN A 83 -1.11 10.10 10.99
C ASN A 83 -0.14 10.99 10.21
N GLY A 84 -0.62 11.81 9.27
CA GLY A 84 0.24 12.67 8.43
C GLY A 84 1.16 11.90 7.49
N ILE A 85 0.78 10.67 7.13
CA ILE A 85 1.53 9.80 6.23
C ILE A 85 1.04 10.05 4.81
N PHE A 86 1.98 10.28 3.90
CA PHE A 86 1.72 10.39 2.48
C PHE A 86 1.70 8.98 1.85
N LEU A 87 0.51 8.54 1.43
CA LEU A 87 0.33 7.23 0.80
C LEU A 87 0.52 7.33 -0.71
N LEU A 88 1.49 6.60 -1.24
CA LEU A 88 1.70 6.36 -2.67
C LEU A 88 1.18 4.97 -3.01
N GLU A 89 0.15 4.89 -3.85
CA GLU A 89 -0.50 3.65 -4.31
C GLU A 89 -0.67 3.65 -5.84
#